data_AF-A0A0F9T9K4-F1
#
_entry.id   AF-A0A0F9T9K4-F1
#
_cell.length_a   1.000
_cell.length_b   1.000
_cell.length_c   1.000
_cell.angle_alpha   90.00
_cell.angle_beta   90.00
_cell.angle_gamma   90.00
#
_symmetry.space_group_name_H-M   'P 1'
#
loop_
_entity.id
_entity.type
_entity.pdbx_description
1 polymer ?
#
loop_
_entity_poly.entity_id
_entity_poly.type
_entity_poly.pdbx_seq_one_letter_code
_entity_poly.pdbx_strand_id
1 'polypeptide(L)'
;MGALFTAFGQIKEGQIAEAQGKFAKQIGERNLAAARANQRALNDAAEANAAALNRQAKAEEDAAAVEEQRVSRKGKIVQAAQRALVGKSGIGLAGATLSLLTDTAFQFFLDRNLTLRRGLIRSRELKQAAAFEIFKGKVLGRQELFRGQLSLARGQFAFTLGKQAKQLSYIKAGGTILGTASPSPQFAAFSSGVSPGGAATATGRTSSGGFIFGK
;
A
#
# COMPACT_ATOMS: atom_id res chain seq x y z
N MET A 1 6.06 -55.61 26.59
CA MET A 1 5.51 -55.24 25.25
C MET A 1 5.01 -53.79 25.18
N GLY A 2 4.29 -53.24 26.16
CA GLY A 2 3.68 -51.89 26.06
C GLY A 2 4.66 -50.71 25.86
N ALA A 3 5.88 -50.76 26.40
CA ALA A 3 6.85 -49.65 26.34
C ALA A 3 7.44 -49.41 24.93
N LEU A 4 7.49 -50.45 24.09
CA LEU A 4 7.94 -50.31 22.70
C LEU A 4 6.88 -49.59 21.84
N PHE A 5 5.60 -49.91 22.04
CA PHE A 5 4.50 -49.27 21.31
C PHE A 5 4.36 -47.78 21.64
N THR A 6 4.60 -47.37 22.90
CA THR A 6 4.59 -45.96 23.30
C THR A 6 5.77 -45.18 22.72
N ALA A 7 6.97 -45.77 22.65
CA ALA A 7 8.13 -45.13 22.02
C ALA A 7 7.92 -44.91 20.51
N PHE A 8 7.33 -45.89 19.80
CA PHE A 8 7.00 -45.74 18.38
C PHE A 8 5.94 -44.65 18.11
N GLY A 9 4.95 -44.50 19.01
CA GLY A 9 3.97 -43.42 18.92
C GLY A 9 4.60 -42.03 18.99
N GLN A 10 5.50 -41.81 19.97
CA GLN A 10 6.19 -40.54 20.16
C GLN A 10 7.12 -40.18 18.98
N ILE A 11 7.78 -41.17 18.37
CA ILE A 11 8.62 -40.95 17.18
C ILE A 11 7.77 -40.52 15.98
N LYS A 12 6.58 -41.10 15.79
CA LYS A 12 5.64 -40.71 14.72
C LYS A 12 5.10 -39.30 14.93
N GLU A 13 4.79 -38.90 16.16
CA GLU A 13 4.36 -37.54 16.49
C GLU A 13 5.44 -36.49 16.13
N GLY A 14 6.71 -36.77 16.42
CA GLY A 14 7.82 -35.90 16.03
C GLY A 14 8.02 -35.76 14.51
N GLN A 15 7.74 -36.83 13.74
CA GLN A 15 7.79 -36.77 12.26
C GLN A 15 6.62 -35.97 11.68
N ILE A 16 5.42 -36.10 12.26
CA ILE A 16 4.24 -35.33 11.85
C ILE A 16 4.46 -33.83 12.12
N ALA A 17 5.05 -33.47 13.26
CA ALA A 17 5.38 -32.08 13.60
C ALA A 17 6.40 -31.46 12.61
N GLU A 18 7.41 -32.22 12.16
CA GLU A 18 8.36 -31.74 11.14
C GLU A 18 7.68 -31.55 9.78
N ALA A 19 6.80 -32.47 9.38
CA ALA A 19 6.04 -32.38 8.13
C ALA A 19 5.11 -31.15 8.14
N GLN A 20 4.42 -30.90 9.25
CA GLN A 20 3.60 -29.70 9.45
C GLN A 20 4.44 -28.42 9.37
N GLY A 21 5.65 -28.42 9.95
CA GLY A 21 6.59 -27.30 9.85
C GLY A 21 7.04 -27.01 8.41
N LYS A 22 7.35 -28.06 7.62
CA LYS A 22 7.73 -27.92 6.20
C LYS A 22 6.58 -27.35 5.37
N PHE A 23 5.36 -27.82 5.63
CA PHE A 23 4.17 -27.33 4.95
C PHE A 23 3.88 -25.85 5.28
N ALA A 24 4.00 -25.46 6.55
CA ALA A 24 3.86 -24.06 6.98
C ALA A 24 4.90 -23.14 6.31
N LYS A 25 6.15 -23.61 6.17
CA LYS A 25 7.20 -22.88 5.44
C LYS A 25 6.85 -22.72 3.96
N GLN A 26 6.40 -23.79 3.30
CA GLN A 26 6.05 -23.75 1.88
C GLN A 26 4.86 -22.82 1.60
N ILE A 27 3.85 -22.79 2.48
CA ILE A 27 2.75 -21.82 2.42
C ILE A 27 3.29 -20.40 2.56
N GLY A 28 4.20 -20.15 3.51
CA GLY A 28 4.84 -18.84 3.68
C GLY A 28 5.58 -18.36 2.44
N GLU A 29 6.33 -19.26 1.77
CA GLU A 29 7.04 -18.95 0.52
C GLU A 29 6.09 -18.64 -0.63
N ARG A 30 4.99 -19.40 -0.78
CA ARG A 30 3.95 -19.12 -1.79
C ARG A 30 3.26 -17.79 -1.53
N ASN A 31 2.92 -17.48 -0.28
CA ASN A 31 2.31 -16.21 0.10
C ASN A 31 3.23 -15.02 -0.17
N LEU A 32 4.54 -15.18 0.10
CA LEU A 32 5.52 -14.14 -0.21
C LEU A 32 5.67 -13.94 -1.74
N ALA A 33 5.66 -15.02 -2.53
CA ALA A 33 5.71 -14.94 -3.97
C ALA A 33 4.47 -14.24 -4.55
N ALA A 34 3.27 -14.58 -4.05
CA ALA A 34 2.03 -13.92 -4.41
C ALA A 34 2.05 -12.42 -4.05
N ALA A 35 2.51 -12.06 -2.85
CA ALA A 35 2.64 -10.66 -2.44
C ALA A 35 3.60 -9.86 -3.34
N ARG A 36 4.71 -10.46 -3.79
CA ARG A 36 5.63 -9.84 -4.76
C ARG A 36 4.98 -9.66 -6.14
N ALA A 37 4.18 -10.62 -6.60
CA ALA A 37 3.46 -10.52 -7.86
C ALA A 37 2.41 -9.39 -7.81
N ASN A 38 1.62 -9.34 -6.73
CA ASN A 38 0.66 -8.27 -6.49
C ASN A 38 1.35 -6.89 -6.42
N GLN A 39 2.49 -6.80 -5.72
CA GLN A 39 3.25 -5.55 -5.68
C GLN A 39 3.66 -5.07 -7.07
N ARG A 40 4.14 -5.98 -7.94
CA ARG A 40 4.48 -5.62 -9.33
C ARG A 40 3.27 -5.13 -10.09
N ALA A 41 2.15 -5.87 -10.02
CA ALA A 41 0.91 -5.47 -10.67
C ALA A 41 0.39 -4.09 -10.19
N LEU A 42 0.49 -3.80 -8.88
CA LEU A 42 0.12 -2.49 -8.32
C LEU A 42 1.04 -1.37 -8.81
N ASN A 43 2.35 -1.63 -8.92
CA ASN A 43 3.29 -0.66 -9.47
C ASN A 43 3.02 -0.40 -10.96
N ASP A 44 2.83 -1.46 -11.76
CA ASP A 44 2.57 -1.36 -13.19
C ASP A 44 1.25 -0.60 -13.46
N ALA A 45 0.20 -0.88 -12.68
CA ALA A 45 -1.07 -0.17 -12.76
C ALA A 45 -0.92 1.32 -12.37
N ALA A 46 -0.16 1.61 -11.31
CA ALA A 46 0.10 2.98 -10.88
C ALA A 46 0.91 3.76 -11.94
N GLU A 47 1.89 3.13 -12.58
CA GLU A 47 2.67 3.72 -13.67
C GLU A 47 1.81 3.98 -14.92
N ALA A 48 0.94 3.04 -15.28
CA ALA A 48 0.01 3.21 -16.40
C ALA A 48 -0.97 4.38 -16.16
N ASN A 49 -1.53 4.48 -14.94
CA ASN A 49 -2.41 5.57 -14.55
C ASN A 49 -1.67 6.91 -14.54
N ALA A 50 -0.46 6.96 -13.98
CA ALA A 50 0.37 8.15 -13.99
C ALA A 50 0.74 8.60 -15.41
N ALA A 51 1.03 7.65 -16.32
CA ALA A 51 1.29 7.95 -17.72
C ALA A 51 0.06 8.55 -18.42
N ALA A 52 -1.14 8.03 -18.13
CA ALA A 52 -2.39 8.59 -18.66
C ALA A 52 -2.62 10.03 -18.18
N LEU A 53 -2.44 10.29 -16.88
CA LEU A 53 -2.54 11.64 -16.30
C LEU A 53 -1.50 12.60 -16.88
N ASN A 54 -0.27 12.14 -17.12
CA ASN A 54 0.76 12.94 -17.76
C ASN A 54 0.42 13.30 -19.22
N ARG A 55 -0.22 12.39 -19.97
CA ARG A 55 -0.72 12.69 -21.32
C ARG A 55 -1.83 13.74 -21.28
N GLN A 56 -2.74 13.66 -20.31
CA GLN A 56 -3.77 14.68 -20.09
C GLN A 56 -3.16 16.03 -19.71
N ALA A 57 -2.18 16.05 -18.79
CA ALA A 57 -1.49 17.26 -18.39
C ALA A 57 -0.82 17.96 -19.58
N LYS A 58 -0.20 17.18 -20.47
CA LYS A 58 0.40 17.71 -21.70
C LYS A 58 -0.65 18.23 -22.68
N ALA A 59 -1.76 17.50 -22.85
CA ALA A 59 -2.87 17.96 -23.69
C ALA A 59 -3.47 19.29 -23.19
N GLU A 60 -3.59 19.48 -21.87
CA GLU A 60 -4.03 20.75 -21.27
C GLU A 60 -3.01 21.88 -21.49
N GLU A 61 -1.70 21.60 -21.39
CA GLU A 61 -0.64 22.56 -21.71
C GLU A 61 -0.72 23.01 -23.19
N ASP A 62 -0.86 22.05 -24.11
CA ASP A 62 -0.98 22.30 -25.55
C ASP A 62 -2.28 23.07 -25.86
N ALA A 63 -3.40 22.70 -25.23
CA ALA A 63 -4.68 23.39 -25.39
C ALA A 63 -4.60 24.85 -24.91
N ALA A 64 -3.98 25.09 -23.74
CA ALA A 64 -3.79 26.44 -23.22
C ALA A 64 -2.89 27.29 -24.12
N ALA A 65 -1.85 26.71 -24.72
CA ALA A 65 -1.00 27.39 -25.70
C ALA A 65 -1.78 27.77 -26.97
N VAL A 66 -2.68 26.90 -27.47
CA VAL A 66 -3.53 27.21 -28.62
C VAL A 66 -4.54 28.32 -28.28
N GLU A 67 -5.15 28.28 -27.09
CA GLU A 67 -6.07 29.33 -26.64
C GLU A 67 -5.35 30.67 -26.47
N GLU A 68 -4.15 30.67 -25.91
CA GLU A 68 -3.28 31.85 -25.82
C GLU A 68 -3.05 32.48 -27.20
N GLN A 69 -2.73 31.67 -28.22
CA GLN A 69 -2.56 32.14 -29.60
C GLN A 69 -3.86 32.71 -30.18
N ARG A 70 -5.01 32.10 -29.88
CA ARG A 70 -6.33 32.60 -30.31
C ARG A 70 -6.63 33.96 -29.68
N VAL A 71 -6.39 34.14 -28.38
CA VAL A 71 -6.56 35.43 -27.68
C VAL A 71 -5.62 36.48 -28.25
N SER A 72 -4.35 36.13 -28.47
CA SER A 72 -3.37 37.02 -29.11
C SER A 72 -3.82 37.46 -30.51
N ARG A 73 -4.34 36.53 -31.32
CA ARG A 73 -4.85 36.84 -32.66
C ARG A 73 -6.07 37.76 -32.59
N LYS A 74 -7.01 37.52 -31.68
CA LYS A 74 -8.17 38.41 -31.45
C LYS A 74 -7.72 39.82 -31.07
N GLY A 75 -6.77 39.94 -30.15
CA GLY A 75 -6.20 41.24 -29.75
C GLY A 75 -5.58 41.99 -30.94
N LYS A 76 -4.82 41.29 -31.79
CA LYS A 76 -4.25 41.89 -33.02
C LYS A 76 -5.33 42.36 -34.01
N ILE A 77 -6.39 41.57 -34.21
CA ILE A 77 -7.50 41.92 -35.11
C ILE A 77 -8.24 43.16 -34.59
N VAL A 78 -8.55 43.20 -33.29
CA VAL A 78 -9.23 44.35 -32.66
C VAL A 78 -8.35 45.60 -32.75
N GLN A 79 -7.06 45.48 -32.44
CA GLN A 79 -6.12 46.60 -32.56
C GLN A 79 -5.99 47.09 -34.02
N ALA A 80 -5.94 46.19 -35.00
CA ALA A 80 -5.91 46.55 -36.41
C ALA A 80 -7.20 47.23 -36.86
N ALA A 81 -8.36 46.73 -36.42
CA ALA A 81 -9.67 47.33 -36.71
C ALA A 81 -9.80 48.74 -36.11
N GLN A 82 -9.36 48.94 -34.87
CA GLN A 82 -9.35 50.26 -34.23
C GLN A 82 -8.43 51.23 -34.98
N ARG A 83 -7.22 50.80 -35.37
CA ARG A 83 -6.31 51.63 -36.19
C ARG A 83 -6.91 51.99 -37.55
N ALA A 84 -7.56 51.03 -38.21
CA ALA A 84 -8.23 51.28 -39.48
C ALA A 84 -9.41 52.26 -39.33
N LEU A 85 -10.20 52.11 -38.26
CA LEU A 85 -11.32 53.02 -37.95
C LEU A 85 -10.82 54.44 -37.70
N VAL A 86 -9.75 54.61 -36.92
CA VAL A 86 -9.12 55.91 -36.66
C VAL A 86 -8.51 56.51 -37.92
N GLY A 87 -7.85 55.69 -38.75
CA GLY A 87 -7.34 56.13 -40.05
C GLY A 87 -8.46 56.58 -41.00
N LYS A 88 -9.63 55.92 -40.94
CA LYS A 88 -10.81 56.27 -41.75
C LYS A 88 -11.53 57.52 -41.25
N SER A 89 -11.57 57.77 -39.94
CA SER A 89 -12.34 58.88 -39.38
C SER A 89 -11.69 60.24 -39.58
N GLY A 90 -10.38 60.30 -39.88
CA GLY A 90 -9.62 61.56 -40.02
C GLY A 90 -9.48 62.34 -38.69
N ILE A 91 -10.13 61.87 -37.62
CA ILE A 91 -9.95 62.36 -36.27
C ILE A 91 -8.59 61.83 -35.82
N GLY A 92 -7.60 62.72 -35.68
CA GLY A 92 -6.30 62.36 -35.13
C GLY A 92 -6.45 61.57 -33.83
N LEU A 93 -5.45 60.75 -33.49
CA LEU A 93 -5.33 59.99 -32.24
C LEU A 93 -5.26 60.89 -30.98
N ALA A 94 -6.15 61.86 -30.84
CA ALA A 94 -6.15 62.83 -29.76
C ALA A 94 -6.80 62.22 -28.51
N GLY A 95 -5.95 61.76 -27.59
CA GLY A 95 -6.24 61.52 -26.17
C GLY A 95 -7.19 60.36 -25.84
N ALA A 96 -8.47 60.48 -26.21
CA ALA A 96 -9.53 59.56 -25.80
C ALA A 96 -9.44 58.19 -26.50
N THR A 97 -9.11 58.18 -27.79
CA THR A 97 -8.94 56.93 -28.56
C THR A 97 -7.70 56.15 -28.15
N LEU A 98 -6.63 56.85 -27.70
CA LEU A 98 -5.41 56.21 -27.21
C LEU A 98 -5.65 55.47 -25.89
N SER A 99 -6.37 56.11 -24.95
CA SER A 99 -6.74 55.52 -23.66
C SER A 99 -7.56 54.23 -23.82
N LEU A 100 -8.55 54.24 -24.72
CA LEU A 100 -9.36 53.06 -25.03
C LEU A 100 -8.54 51.93 -25.69
N LEU A 101 -7.58 52.29 -26.55
CA LEU A 101 -6.68 51.33 -27.18
C LEU A 101 -5.75 50.67 -26.15
N THR A 102 -5.25 51.45 -25.19
CA THR A 102 -4.40 50.93 -24.11
C THR A 102 -5.17 50.04 -23.15
N ASP A 103 -6.40 50.41 -22.78
CA ASP A 103 -7.24 49.62 -21.88
C ASP A 103 -7.63 48.26 -22.52
N THR A 104 -8.06 48.29 -23.78
CA THR A 104 -8.37 47.06 -24.53
C THR A 104 -7.14 46.17 -24.72
N ALA A 105 -5.97 46.73 -25.02
CA ALA A 105 -4.73 45.97 -25.10
C ALA A 105 -4.34 45.33 -23.76
N PHE A 106 -4.53 46.06 -22.65
CA PHE A 106 -4.30 45.55 -21.30
C PHE A 106 -5.26 44.42 -20.95
N GLN A 107 -6.54 44.54 -21.31
CA GLN A 107 -7.53 43.47 -21.11
C GLN A 107 -7.13 42.17 -21.84
N PHE A 108 -6.73 42.25 -23.12
CA PHE A 108 -6.25 41.07 -23.86
C PHE A 108 -4.97 40.47 -23.27
N PHE A 109 -4.08 41.31 -22.73
CA PHE A 109 -2.89 40.85 -22.04
C PHE A 109 -3.24 40.09 -20.76
N LEU A 110 -4.20 40.58 -19.98
CA LEU A 110 -4.70 39.88 -18.79
C LEU A 110 -5.36 38.55 -19.16
N ASP A 111 -6.25 38.54 -20.16
CA ASP A 111 -6.93 37.32 -20.61
C ASP A 111 -5.95 36.25 -21.08
N ARG A 112 -4.91 36.66 -21.82
CA ARG A 112 -3.82 35.78 -22.27
C ARG A 112 -3.09 35.15 -21.09
N ASN A 113 -2.66 35.97 -20.12
CA ASN A 113 -1.95 35.49 -18.93
C ASN A 113 -2.83 34.58 -18.06
N LEU A 114 -4.11 34.92 -17.92
CA LEU A 114 -5.07 34.16 -17.14
C LEU A 114 -5.26 32.77 -17.75
N THR A 115 -5.44 32.69 -19.07
CA THR A 115 -5.58 31.44 -19.83
C THR A 115 -4.36 30.54 -19.65
N LEU A 116 -3.14 31.09 -19.85
CA LEU A 116 -1.89 30.35 -19.63
C LEU A 116 -1.77 29.84 -18.19
N ARG A 117 -2.02 30.69 -17.20
CA ARG A 117 -1.92 30.30 -15.78
C ARG A 117 -2.93 29.22 -15.42
N ARG A 118 -4.16 29.29 -15.93
CA ARG A 118 -5.16 28.23 -15.73
C ARG A 118 -4.69 26.89 -16.30
N GLY A 119 -4.16 26.89 -17.52
CA GLY A 119 -3.58 25.68 -18.13
C GLY A 119 -2.44 25.08 -17.31
N LEU A 120 -1.49 25.92 -16.89
CA LEU A 120 -0.34 25.50 -16.06
C LEU A 120 -0.75 25.01 -14.66
N ILE A 121 -1.78 25.60 -14.05
CA ILE A 121 -2.29 25.12 -12.76
C ILE A 121 -2.91 23.74 -12.92
N ARG A 122 -3.80 23.55 -13.90
CA ARG A 122 -4.41 22.25 -14.18
C ARG A 122 -3.38 21.19 -14.53
N SER A 123 -2.39 21.52 -15.35
CA SER A 123 -1.34 20.56 -15.71
C SER A 123 -0.49 20.16 -14.51
N ARG A 124 -0.22 21.08 -13.58
CA ARG A 124 0.46 20.79 -12.31
C ARG A 124 -0.39 19.92 -11.39
N GLU A 125 -1.68 20.19 -11.28
CA GLU A 125 -2.61 19.37 -10.49
C GLU A 125 -2.65 17.92 -11.02
N LEU A 126 -2.73 17.73 -12.33
CA LEU A 126 -2.68 16.40 -12.96
C LEU A 126 -1.35 15.69 -12.74
N LYS A 127 -0.23 16.41 -12.83
CA LYS A 127 1.11 15.86 -12.53
C LYS A 127 1.24 15.47 -11.05
N GLN A 128 0.66 16.25 -10.13
CA GLN A 128 0.64 15.92 -8.70
C GLN A 128 -0.25 14.70 -8.42
N ALA A 129 -1.42 14.61 -9.06
CA ALA A 129 -2.28 13.44 -8.97
C ALA A 129 -1.56 12.18 -9.49
N ALA A 130 -0.82 12.28 -10.60
CA ALA A 130 -0.01 11.19 -11.13
C ALA A 130 1.08 10.74 -10.13
N ALA A 131 1.78 11.68 -9.52
CA ALA A 131 2.78 11.38 -8.49
C ALA A 131 2.16 10.74 -7.24
N PHE A 132 0.97 11.19 -6.84
CA PHE A 132 0.23 10.61 -5.72
C PHE A 132 -0.20 9.17 -5.98
N GLU A 133 -0.64 8.83 -7.19
CA GLU A 133 -0.97 7.45 -7.56
C GLU A 133 0.25 6.52 -7.50
N ILE A 134 1.42 6.97 -7.98
CA ILE A 134 2.68 6.22 -7.83
C ILE A 134 3.02 6.02 -6.35
N PHE A 135 2.87 7.06 -5.53
CA PHE A 135 3.13 6.97 -4.10
C PHE A 135 2.19 5.98 -3.41
N LYS A 136 0.90 6.05 -3.72
CA LYS A 136 -0.13 5.13 -3.21
C LYS A 136 0.17 3.68 -3.59
N GLY A 137 0.55 3.43 -4.85
CA GLY A 137 0.98 2.10 -5.30
C GLY A 137 2.16 1.56 -4.50
N LYS A 138 3.19 2.39 -4.25
CA LYS A 138 4.36 2.01 -3.43
C LYS A 138 4.00 1.72 -1.97
N VAL A 139 3.12 2.53 -1.37
CA VAL A 139 2.70 2.34 0.04
C VAL A 139 1.89 1.06 0.19
N LEU A 140 0.91 0.83 -0.70
CA LEU A 140 0.09 -0.38 -0.70
C LEU A 140 0.94 -1.62 -0.98
N GLY A 141 1.83 -1.57 -1.96
CA GLY A 141 2.76 -2.65 -2.28
C GLY A 141 3.69 -3.01 -1.11
N ARG A 142 4.17 -2.03 -0.33
CA ARG A 142 4.93 -2.29 0.90
C ARG A 142 4.09 -3.02 1.94
N GLN A 143 2.83 -2.64 2.16
CA GLN A 143 1.97 -3.32 3.13
C GLN A 143 1.75 -4.80 2.78
N GLU A 144 1.54 -5.11 1.50
CA GLU A 144 1.38 -6.50 1.06
C GLU A 144 2.66 -7.32 1.25
N LEU A 145 3.82 -6.74 0.92
CA LEU A 145 5.11 -7.35 1.21
C LEU A 145 5.28 -7.64 2.70
N PHE A 146 4.95 -6.69 3.58
CA PHE A 146 5.04 -6.88 5.02
C PHE A 146 4.14 -8.04 5.48
N ARG A 147 2.91 -8.14 4.99
CA ARG A 147 2.00 -9.27 5.29
C ARG A 147 2.59 -10.61 4.82
N GLY A 148 3.13 -10.65 3.61
CA GLY A 148 3.80 -11.84 3.06
C GLY A 148 5.02 -12.27 3.89
N GLN A 149 5.87 -11.30 4.29
CA GLN A 149 7.03 -11.57 5.15
C GLN A 149 6.61 -12.07 6.54
N LEU A 150 5.56 -11.50 7.12
CA LEU A 150 5.05 -11.92 8.43
C LEU A 150 4.49 -13.36 8.39
N SER A 151 3.83 -13.73 7.29
CA SER A 151 3.42 -15.11 7.03
C SER A 151 4.61 -16.06 6.92
N LEU A 152 5.67 -15.65 6.24
CA LEU A 152 6.88 -16.46 6.10
C LEU A 152 7.63 -16.61 7.43
N ALA A 153 7.74 -15.54 8.21
CA ALA A 153 8.33 -15.57 9.54
C ALA A 153 7.55 -16.54 10.45
N ARG A 154 6.21 -16.46 10.47
CA ARG A 154 5.36 -17.44 11.20
C ARG A 154 5.61 -18.88 10.74
N GLY A 155 5.74 -19.11 9.43
CA GLY A 155 6.08 -20.43 8.88
C GLY A 155 7.45 -20.93 9.32
N GLN A 156 8.46 -20.06 9.38
CA GLN A 156 9.80 -20.39 9.88
C GLN A 156 9.81 -20.70 11.38
N PHE A 157 9.11 -19.90 12.19
CA PHE A 157 8.96 -20.16 13.62
C PHE A 157 8.25 -21.50 13.89
N ALA A 158 7.19 -21.81 13.14
CA ALA A 158 6.51 -23.11 13.24
C ALA A 158 7.45 -24.27 12.88
N PHE A 159 8.31 -24.10 11.86
CA PHE A 159 9.31 -25.09 11.48
C PHE A 159 10.40 -25.31 12.55
N THR A 160 10.90 -24.25 13.18
CA THR A 160 11.89 -24.38 14.26
C THR A 160 11.30 -25.02 15.51
N LEU A 161 10.05 -24.68 15.86
CA LEU A 161 9.32 -25.34 16.95
C LEU A 161 9.06 -26.82 16.66
N GLY A 162 8.68 -27.17 15.42
CA GLY A 162 8.51 -28.57 15.00
C GLY A 162 9.80 -29.39 15.15
N LYS A 163 10.97 -28.81 14.82
CA LYS A 163 12.27 -29.46 15.04
C LYS A 163 12.59 -29.69 16.52
N GLN A 164 12.32 -28.70 17.38
CA GLN A 164 12.54 -28.83 18.82
C GLN A 164 11.59 -29.87 19.44
N ALA A 165 10.32 -29.88 19.04
CA ALA A 165 9.35 -30.88 19.45
C ALA A 165 9.79 -32.30 19.04
N LYS A 166 10.31 -32.45 17.81
CA LYS A 166 10.91 -33.70 17.34
C LYS A 166 12.07 -34.12 18.26
N GLN A 167 13.04 -33.25 18.55
CA GLN A 167 14.15 -33.58 19.44
C GLN A 167 13.70 -33.99 20.85
N LEU A 168 12.74 -33.28 21.43
CA LEU A 168 12.15 -33.61 22.74
C LEU A 168 11.43 -34.96 22.72
N SER A 169 10.73 -35.31 21.63
CA SER A 169 10.09 -36.61 21.48
C SER A 169 11.11 -37.77 21.43
N TYR A 170 12.27 -37.56 20.79
CA TYR A 170 13.36 -38.55 20.80
C TYR A 170 14.00 -38.70 22.18
N ILE A 171 14.21 -37.61 22.91
CA ILE A 171 14.74 -37.66 24.28
C ILE A 171 13.75 -38.35 25.23
N LYS A 172 12.45 -38.06 25.12
CA LYS A 172 11.40 -38.70 25.92
C LYS A 172 11.27 -40.20 25.59
N ALA A 173 11.30 -40.57 24.31
CA ALA A 173 11.30 -41.97 23.89
C ALA A 173 12.57 -42.71 24.38
N GLY A 174 13.74 -42.07 24.27
CA GLY A 174 15.01 -42.61 24.76
C GLY A 174 15.03 -42.80 26.28
N GLY A 175 14.50 -41.84 27.05
CA GLY A 175 14.33 -41.95 28.50
C GLY A 175 13.34 -43.03 28.92
N THR A 176 12.33 -43.33 28.10
CA THR A 176 11.36 -44.41 28.36
C THR A 176 11.99 -45.80 28.11
N ILE A 177 12.89 -45.90 27.15
CA ILE A 177 13.64 -47.14 26.86
C ILE A 177 14.76 -47.36 27.91
N LEU A 178 15.41 -46.30 28.40
CA LEU A 178 16.47 -46.40 29.42
C LEU A 178 15.94 -46.50 30.85
N GLY A 179 14.81 -45.86 31.16
CA GLY A 179 14.19 -45.84 32.49
C GLY A 179 13.46 -47.12 32.88
N THR A 180 13.33 -48.09 31.97
CA THR A 180 12.77 -49.42 32.25
C THR A 180 13.83 -50.47 32.61
N ALA A 181 15.10 -50.07 32.72
CA ALA A 181 16.23 -50.94 33.08
C ALA A 181 16.87 -50.61 34.45
N SER A 182 16.20 -49.84 35.32
CA SER A 182 16.60 -49.72 36.72
C SER A 182 15.66 -50.56 37.59
N PRO A 183 16.16 -51.62 38.27
CA PRO A 183 15.43 -52.22 39.36
C PRO A 183 15.33 -51.17 40.48
N SER A 184 14.13 -50.96 40.99
CA SER A 184 13.86 -50.19 42.20
C SER A 184 14.86 -50.53 43.31
N PRO A 185 15.22 -49.53 44.14
CA PRO A 185 14.58 -49.55 45.45
C PRO A 185 13.87 -48.23 45.75
N GLN A 186 12.68 -48.37 46.32
CA GLN A 186 12.16 -47.54 47.41
C GLN A 186 12.79 -46.14 47.56
N PHE A 187 12.09 -45.10 47.12
CA PHE A 187 12.20 -43.82 47.81
C PHE A 187 10.83 -43.20 48.02
N ALA A 188 10.58 -42.99 49.30
CA ALA A 188 9.45 -42.43 50.01
C ALA A 188 8.53 -41.49 49.23
N ALA A 189 7.24 -41.71 49.49
CA ALA A 189 6.22 -40.68 49.50
C ALA A 189 6.74 -39.41 50.20
N PHE A 190 6.75 -38.29 49.48
CA PHE A 190 6.66 -36.97 50.08
C PHE A 190 5.36 -36.35 49.60
N SER A 191 4.31 -36.59 50.38
CA SER A 191 3.13 -35.75 50.38
C SER A 191 3.49 -34.43 51.04
N SER A 192 3.64 -33.37 50.25
CA SER A 192 3.46 -32.00 50.75
C SER A 192 2.63 -31.25 49.74
N GLY A 193 1.38 -31.01 50.15
CA GLY A 193 0.40 -30.30 49.36
C GLY A 193 0.86 -28.88 49.05
N VAL A 194 0.63 -28.49 47.80
CA VAL A 194 0.49 -27.08 47.43
C VAL A 194 -0.80 -26.97 46.64
N SER A 195 -1.80 -26.39 47.30
CA SER A 195 -3.09 -26.02 46.75
C SER A 195 -2.92 -25.07 45.55
N PRO A 196 -3.57 -25.30 44.40
CA PRO A 196 -3.73 -24.28 43.38
C PRO A 196 -4.93 -23.39 43.75
N GLY A 197 -4.70 -22.40 44.60
CA GLY A 197 -5.58 -21.25 44.73
C GLY A 197 -5.21 -20.23 43.65
N GLY A 198 -6.01 -20.17 42.58
CA GLY A 198 -5.73 -19.25 41.47
C GLY A 198 -6.79 -19.26 40.38
N ALA A 199 -8.05 -19.06 40.76
CA ALA A 199 -9.12 -18.75 39.81
C ALA A 199 -8.89 -17.32 39.26
N ALA A 200 -8.19 -17.22 38.13
CA ALA A 200 -8.13 -15.99 37.35
C ALA A 200 -9.42 -15.88 36.52
N THR A 201 -10.37 -15.11 37.06
CA THR A 201 -11.60 -14.70 36.40
C THR A 201 -11.27 -13.93 35.12
N ALA A 202 -11.43 -14.57 33.96
CA ALA A 202 -11.32 -13.94 32.66
C ALA A 202 -12.48 -12.95 32.48
N THR A 203 -12.15 -11.66 32.50
CA THR A 203 -13.06 -10.55 32.18
C THR A 203 -13.43 -10.62 30.70
N GLY A 204 -14.58 -11.22 30.41
CA GLY A 204 -15.21 -11.18 29.09
C GLY A 204 -15.68 -9.76 28.77
N ARG A 205 -14.86 -9.01 28.04
CA ARG A 205 -15.24 -7.72 27.46
C ARG A 205 -15.75 -7.97 26.04
N THR A 206 -17.04 -8.25 25.91
CA THR A 206 -17.75 -8.28 24.63
C THR A 206 -18.00 -6.84 24.16
N SER A 207 -17.23 -6.37 23.18
CA SER A 207 -17.50 -5.13 22.46
C SER A 207 -18.40 -5.42 21.25
N SER A 208 -19.72 -5.38 21.43
CA SER A 208 -20.69 -5.31 20.33
C SER A 208 -21.03 -3.84 20.05
N GLY A 209 -20.13 -3.16 19.35
CA GLY A 209 -20.39 -1.85 18.75
C GLY A 209 -21.13 -2.03 17.42
N GLY A 210 -22.45 -2.27 17.49
CA GLY A 210 -23.34 -2.23 16.35
C GLY A 210 -23.74 -0.78 16.03
N PHE A 211 -23.00 -0.13 15.13
CA PHE A 211 -23.47 1.06 14.44
C PHE A 211 -24.45 0.63 13.35
N ILE A 212 -25.73 1.00 13.50
CA ILE A 212 -26.70 0.99 12.41
C ILE A 212 -27.05 2.45 12.12
N PHE A 213 -26.57 2.96 11.00
CA PHE A 213 -27.16 4.10 10.31
C PHE A 213 -28.05 3.54 9.20
N GLY A 214 -29.36 3.77 9.32
CA GLY A 214 -30.37 3.50 8.31
C GLY A 214 -31.42 4.61 8.38
N LYS A 215 -31.78 5.12 7.21
CA LYS A 215 -32.51 6.37 6.93
C LYS A 215 -33.91 6.47 7.53
#